data_AF-A0A1G9XSB6-F1
#
_entry.id   AF-A0A1G9XSB6-F1
#
_cell.length_a   1.000
_cell.length_b   1.000
_cell.length_c   1.000
_cell.angle_alpha   90.00
_cell.angle_beta   90.00
_cell.angle_gamma   90.00
#
_symmetry.space_group_name_H-M   'P 1'
#
loop_
_entity.id
_entity.type
_entity.pdbx_description
1 polymer ?
#
loop_
_entity_poly.entity_id
_entity_poly.type
_entity_poly.pdbx_seq_one_letter_code
_entity_poly.pdbx_strand_id
1 'polypeptide(L)'
;MARGNSNRINLRTNPYGSFDQNLFNAIKRLVYKILKNEDLLAGEWRFGEVESVVNDTRLMVKVNGFDPAIEIPCNPDATFNVGDRVFVHYVNRNPSDRFVPYRCG
;
A
#
# COMPACT_ATOMS: atom_id res chain seq x y z
N MET A 1 42.43 58.49 -13.39
CA MET A 1 42.69 57.05 -13.63
C MET A 1 41.70 56.25 -12.79
N ALA A 2 40.58 55.81 -13.38
CA ALA A 2 39.55 55.06 -12.65
C ALA A 2 39.85 53.55 -12.73
N ARG A 3 40.10 52.91 -11.58
CA ARG A 3 40.27 51.45 -11.49
C ARG A 3 38.89 50.80 -11.43
N GLY A 4 38.54 50.04 -12.47
CA GLY A 4 37.32 49.24 -12.49
C GLY A 4 37.44 48.05 -11.53
N ASN A 5 36.64 48.04 -10.47
CA ASN A 5 36.46 46.85 -9.63
C ASN A 5 35.54 45.87 -10.36
N SER A 6 36.11 44.79 -10.88
CA SER A 6 35.35 43.68 -11.44
C SER A 6 34.79 42.80 -10.31
N ASN A 7 33.48 42.87 -10.07
CA ASN A 7 32.76 41.89 -9.26
C ASN A 7 32.62 40.60 -10.06
N ARG A 8 33.55 39.65 -9.86
CA ARG A 8 33.38 38.28 -10.37
C ARG A 8 32.33 37.56 -9.54
N ILE A 9 31.14 37.38 -10.10
CA ILE A 9 30.10 36.51 -9.55
C ILE A 9 30.55 35.06 -9.78
N ASN A 10 30.88 34.34 -8.71
CA ASN A 10 31.16 32.91 -8.76
C ASN A 10 29.83 32.14 -8.93
N LEU A 11 29.45 31.86 -10.18
CA LEU A 11 28.38 30.92 -10.48
C LEU A 11 28.91 29.48 -10.31
N ARG A 12 29.00 29.02 -9.07
CA ARG A 12 29.05 27.58 -8.78
C ARG A 12 27.62 27.08 -8.56
N THR A 13 26.82 27.05 -9.62
CA THR A 13 25.54 26.34 -9.60
C THR A 13 25.79 24.94 -10.12
N ASN A 14 25.58 23.94 -9.26
CA ASN A 14 25.50 22.55 -9.63
C ASN A 14 24.39 22.40 -10.70
N PRO A 15 24.68 21.89 -11.93
CA PRO A 15 23.70 21.84 -13.02
C PRO A 15 22.57 20.83 -12.78
N TYR A 16 22.72 19.99 -11.76
CA TYR A 16 21.64 19.14 -11.26
C TYR A 16 21.05 19.84 -10.05
N GLY A 17 20.07 20.71 -10.31
CA GLY A 17 19.21 21.27 -9.28
C GLY A 17 18.69 20.11 -8.43
N SER A 18 19.09 20.07 -7.17
CA SER A 18 18.57 19.11 -6.20
C SER A 18 17.05 19.14 -6.31
N PHE A 19 16.43 18.00 -6.60
CA PHE A 19 14.97 17.89 -6.63
C PHE A 19 14.44 18.53 -5.37
N ASP A 20 13.66 19.61 -5.50
CA ASP A 20 13.27 20.41 -4.35
C ASP A 20 12.47 19.53 -3.40
N GLN A 21 13.09 19.20 -2.26
CA GLN A 21 12.51 18.31 -1.27
C GLN A 21 11.16 18.83 -0.79
N ASN A 22 10.94 20.16 -0.84
CA ASN A 22 9.67 20.77 -0.50
C ASN A 22 8.60 20.46 -1.54
N LEU A 23 8.94 20.51 -2.83
CA LEU A 23 8.05 20.12 -3.93
C LEU A 23 7.68 18.64 -3.83
N PHE A 24 8.67 17.78 -3.59
CA PHE A 24 8.44 16.35 -3.38
C PHE A 24 7.44 16.10 -2.24
N ASN A 25 7.67 16.75 -1.10
CA ASN A 25 6.82 16.60 0.08
C ASN A 25 5.41 17.15 -0.15
N ALA A 26 5.26 18.23 -0.93
CA ALA A 26 3.97 18.80 -1.30
C ALA A 26 3.16 17.84 -2.19
N ILE A 27 3.81 17.25 -3.21
CA ILE A 27 3.19 16.26 -4.09
C ILE A 27 2.75 15.03 -3.28
N LYS A 28 3.61 14.51 -2.40
CA LYS A 28 3.28 13.36 -1.55
C LYS A 28 2.05 13.63 -0.67
N ARG A 29 1.95 14.82 -0.09
CA ARG A 29 0.78 15.23 0.73
C ARG A 29 -0.48 15.34 -0.10
N LEU A 30 -0.40 15.89 -1.31
CA LEU A 30 -1.53 15.99 -2.23
C LEU A 30 -2.05 14.60 -2.60
N VAL A 31 -1.16 13.71 -3.03
CA VAL A 31 -1.50 12.32 -3.39
C VAL A 31 -2.12 11.61 -2.19
N TYR A 32 -1.51 11.70 -1.01
CA TYR A 32 -2.08 11.09 0.19
C TYR A 32 -3.46 11.65 0.53
N LYS A 33 -3.68 12.96 0.37
CA LYS A 33 -4.98 13.59 0.60
C LYS A 33 -6.02 13.11 -0.41
N ILE A 34 -5.67 13.02 -1.69
CA ILE A 34 -6.56 12.50 -2.74
C ILE A 34 -6.92 11.06 -2.42
N LEU A 35 -5.93 10.19 -2.25
CA LEU A 35 -6.18 8.78 -1.96
C LEU A 35 -6.96 8.60 -0.64
N LYS A 36 -6.80 9.48 0.35
CA LYS A 36 -7.61 9.44 1.58
C LYS A 36 -9.05 9.89 1.33
N ASN A 37 -9.24 10.97 0.58
CA ASN A 37 -10.56 11.55 0.30
C ASN A 37 -11.40 10.67 -0.63
N GLU A 38 -10.74 10.04 -1.59
CA GLU A 38 -11.31 9.02 -2.48
C GLU A 38 -11.40 7.65 -1.79
N ASP A 39 -11.10 7.59 -0.49
CA ASP A 39 -11.27 6.40 0.33
C ASP A 39 -10.38 5.19 -0.06
N LEU A 40 -9.31 5.42 -0.82
CA LEU A 40 -8.37 4.44 -1.37
C LEU A 40 -7.23 4.01 -0.42
N LEU A 41 -7.06 4.65 0.75
CA LEU A 41 -5.88 4.43 1.62
C LEU A 41 -6.07 3.52 2.84
N ALA A 42 -7.29 3.20 3.26
CA ALA A 42 -7.47 2.54 4.56
C ALA A 42 -8.72 1.65 4.63
N GLY A 43 -8.53 0.45 5.15
CA GLY A 43 -9.60 -0.41 5.67
C GLY A 43 -9.90 -1.66 4.85
N GLU A 44 -9.48 -1.70 3.59
CA GLU A 44 -9.81 -2.84 2.73
C GLU A 44 -8.93 -4.06 2.98
N TRP A 45 -7.69 -3.90 3.44
CA TRP A 45 -6.77 -5.02 3.58
C TRP A 45 -6.54 -5.38 5.04
N ARG A 46 -6.73 -6.67 5.35
CA ARG A 46 -6.39 -7.25 6.64
C ARG A 46 -5.53 -8.49 6.46
N PHE A 47 -4.85 -8.88 7.52
CA PHE A 47 -4.10 -10.13 7.53
C PHE A 47 -4.98 -11.26 8.04
N GLY A 48 -4.83 -12.43 7.45
CA GLY A 48 -5.47 -13.65 7.92
C GLY A 48 -4.50 -14.81 7.95
N GLU A 49 -4.93 -15.88 8.61
CA GLU A 49 -4.27 -17.18 8.59
C GLU A 49 -5.29 -18.25 8.16
N VAL A 50 -4.91 -19.10 7.21
CA VAL A 50 -5.77 -20.17 6.70
C VAL A 50 -5.84 -21.30 7.73
N GLU A 51 -7.03 -21.53 8.28
CA GLU A 51 -7.28 -22.66 9.19
C GLU A 51 -7.60 -23.94 8.42
N SER A 52 -8.34 -23.85 7.32
CA SER A 52 -8.61 -24.98 6.43
C SER A 52 -8.92 -24.54 5.00
N VAL A 53 -8.61 -25.41 4.04
CA VAL A 53 -9.00 -25.24 2.63
C VAL A 53 -10.29 -26.02 2.42
N VAL A 54 -11.39 -25.32 2.12
CA VAL A 54 -12.71 -25.95 1.92
C VAL A 54 -12.79 -26.55 0.52
N ASN A 55 -12.38 -25.77 -0.48
CA ASN A 55 -12.25 -26.16 -1.88
C ASN A 55 -11.38 -25.12 -2.61
N ASP A 56 -11.20 -25.30 -3.91
CA ASP A 56 -10.37 -24.43 -4.77
C ASP A 56 -10.84 -22.97 -4.81
N THR A 57 -12.05 -22.64 -4.34
CA THR A 57 -12.61 -21.28 -4.36
C THR A 57 -12.90 -20.70 -2.98
N ARG A 58 -12.69 -21.46 -1.89
CA ARG A 58 -13.07 -21.06 -0.53
C ARG A 58 -12.13 -21.56 0.56
N LEU A 59 -11.87 -20.70 1.54
CA LEU A 59 -10.99 -20.94 2.68
C LEU A 59 -11.68 -20.60 4.00
N MET A 60 -11.35 -21.32 5.07
CA MET A 60 -11.60 -20.88 6.44
C MET A 60 -10.41 -20.06 6.93
N VAL A 61 -10.64 -18.80 7.29
CA VAL A 61 -9.57 -17.85 7.63
C VAL A 61 -9.81 -17.19 8.98
N LYS A 62 -8.78 -17.11 9.82
CA LYS A 62 -8.75 -16.30 11.05
C LYS A 62 -8.21 -14.92 10.74
N VAL A 63 -9.06 -13.89 10.78
CA VAL A 63 -8.67 -12.53 10.39
C VAL A 63 -8.18 -11.73 11.59
N ASN A 64 -6.97 -11.18 11.49
CA ASN A 64 -6.21 -10.53 12.57
C ASN A 64 -6.04 -11.38 13.84
N GLY A 65 -6.02 -12.71 13.70
CA GLY A 65 -5.86 -13.63 14.84
C GLY A 65 -7.06 -13.72 15.78
N PHE A 66 -8.24 -13.25 15.35
CA PHE A 66 -9.49 -13.44 16.10
C PHE A 66 -10.16 -14.77 15.73
N ASP A 67 -10.64 -15.49 16.75
CA ASP A 67 -11.58 -16.60 16.61
C ASP A 67 -13.03 -16.09 16.68
N PRO A 68 -13.98 -16.70 15.94
CA PRO A 68 -13.83 -17.91 15.12
C PRO A 68 -13.33 -17.62 13.69
N ALA A 69 -12.74 -18.64 13.07
CA ALA A 69 -12.46 -18.59 11.63
C ALA A 69 -13.76 -18.47 10.83
N ILE A 70 -13.65 -17.82 9.69
CA ILE A 70 -14.77 -17.49 8.82
C ILE A 70 -14.49 -17.99 7.42
N GLU A 71 -15.53 -18.44 6.74
CA GLU A 71 -15.43 -18.83 5.34
C GLU A 71 -15.32 -17.58 4.45
N ILE A 72 -14.29 -17.53 3.61
CA ILE A 72 -14.01 -16.42 2.69
C ILE A 72 -13.71 -16.98 1.29
N PRO A 73 -14.31 -16.44 0.22
CA PRO A 73 -13.93 -16.82 -1.14
C PRO A 73 -12.49 -16.42 -1.46
N CYS A 74 -11.79 -17.25 -2.23
CA CYS A 74 -10.41 -17.04 -2.60
C CYS A 74 -10.19 -17.12 -4.12
N ASN A 75 -9.00 -16.71 -4.55
CA ASN A 75 -8.56 -16.82 -5.92
C ASN A 75 -8.26 -18.29 -6.29
N PRO A 76 -9.01 -18.92 -7.22
CA PRO A 76 -8.79 -20.32 -7.57
C PRO A 76 -7.48 -20.58 -8.32
N ASP A 77 -6.87 -19.55 -8.90
CA ASP A 77 -5.57 -19.68 -9.56
C ASP A 77 -4.40 -19.69 -8.58
N ALA A 78 -4.65 -19.42 -7.29
CA ALA A 78 -3.66 -19.44 -6.23
C ALA A 78 -3.77 -20.71 -5.38
N THR A 79 -2.65 -21.40 -5.15
CA THR A 79 -2.59 -22.53 -4.23
C THR A 79 -2.47 -22.03 -2.79
N PHE A 80 -3.37 -22.49 -1.93
CA PHE A 80 -3.38 -22.19 -0.50
C PHE A 80 -3.20 -23.47 0.32
N ASN A 81 -2.47 -23.37 1.43
CA ASN A 81 -2.28 -24.43 2.39
C ASN A 81 -2.74 -24.00 3.78
N VAL A 82 -3.04 -24.98 4.63
CA VAL A 82 -3.30 -24.73 6.05
C VAL A 82 -2.07 -24.08 6.70
N GLY A 83 -2.29 -23.01 7.47
CA GLY A 83 -1.25 -22.20 8.09
C GLY A 83 -0.70 -21.08 7.20
N ASP A 84 -1.11 -20.98 5.93
CA ASP A 84 -0.70 -19.88 5.07
C ASP A 84 -1.20 -18.55 5.65
N ARG A 85 -0.30 -17.56 5.72
CA ARG A 85 -0.70 -16.18 5.95
C ARG A 85 -1.27 -15.62 4.66
N VAL A 86 -2.36 -14.87 4.74
CA VAL A 86 -3.06 -14.33 3.57
C VAL A 86 -3.45 -12.87 3.76
N PHE A 87 -3.63 -12.17 2.63
CA PHE A 87 -4.29 -10.88 2.62
C PHE A 87 -5.80 -11.10 2.42
N VAL A 88 -6.61 -10.46 3.26
CA VAL A 88 -8.06 -10.43 3.14
C VAL A 88 -8.45 -9.05 2.67
N HIS A 89 -8.99 -8.97 1.47
CA HIS A 89 -9.57 -7.77 0.89
C HIS A 89 -11.04 -7.65 1.33
N TYR A 90 -11.46 -6.47 1.76
CA TYR A 90 -12.82 -6.12 2.15
C TYR A 90 -13.37 -5.21 1.06
N VAL A 91 -14.20 -5.77 0.19
CA VAL A 91 -14.74 -5.06 -0.96
C VAL A 91 -15.67 -3.96 -0.46
N ASN A 92 -15.43 -2.73 -0.92
CA ASN A 92 -16.18 -1.55 -0.48
C ASN A 92 -16.21 -1.39 1.05
N ARG A 93 -15.17 -1.86 1.75
CA ARG A 93 -15.04 -1.83 3.23
C ARG A 93 -16.11 -2.63 3.97
N ASN A 94 -16.87 -3.49 3.29
CA ASN A 94 -17.91 -4.28 3.93
C ASN A 94 -17.30 -5.52 4.61
N PRO A 95 -17.41 -5.70 5.94
CA PRO A 95 -16.89 -6.89 6.62
C PRO A 95 -17.53 -8.20 6.17
N SER A 96 -18.70 -8.15 5.55
CA SER A 96 -19.38 -9.31 4.98
C SER A 96 -18.93 -9.63 3.56
N ASP A 97 -18.32 -8.66 2.85
CA ASP A 97 -17.86 -8.82 1.47
C ASP A 97 -16.34 -8.86 1.44
N ARG A 98 -15.80 -10.07 1.39
CA ARG A 98 -14.38 -10.33 1.62
C ARG A 98 -13.84 -11.29 0.58
N PHE A 99 -12.57 -11.12 0.21
CA PHE A 99 -11.91 -11.98 -0.76
C PHE A 99 -10.43 -12.19 -0.42
N VAL A 100 -9.91 -13.39 -0.69
CA VAL A 100 -8.49 -13.74 -0.51
C VAL A 100 -7.81 -13.89 -1.87
N PRO A 101 -7.06 -12.90 -2.36
CA PRO A 101 -6.46 -12.96 -3.69
C PRO A 101 -5.13 -13.71 -3.76
N TYR A 102 -4.32 -13.71 -2.70
CA TYR A 102 -2.99 -14.34 -2.67
C TYR A 102 -2.49 -14.59 -1.24
N ARG A 103 -1.52 -15.50 -1.12
CA ARG A 103 -0.77 -15.79 0.11
C ARG A 103 0.35 -14.78 0.37
N CYS A 104 0.68 -14.57 1.64
CA CYS A 104 1.71 -13.68 2.16
C CYS A 104 3.01 -14.46 2.42
N GLY A 105 3.86 -14.61 1.40
CA GLY A 105 5.23 -15.15 1.56
C GLY A 105 5.29 -16.67 1.65
#